data_AF-A0A4Y2ASD5-F1
#
_entry.id   AF-A0A4Y2ASD5-F1
#
_cell.length_a   1.000
_cell.length_b   1.000
_cell.length_c   1.000
_cell.angle_alpha   90.00
_cell.angle_beta   90.00
_cell.angle_gamma   90.00
#
_symmetry.space_group_name_H-M   'P 1'
#
loop_
_entity.id
_entity.type
_entity.pdbx_description
1 polymer ?
#
loop_
_entity_poly.entity_id
_entity_poly.type
_entity_poly.pdbx_seq_one_letter_code
_entity_poly.pdbx_strand_id
1 'polypeptide(L)'
;MARIVFEPIQLGMEVVNKSLTPIYTTKGPAPAKIVSLITCGCNEGCGEKCKCVRTNLRCTTLCKNCRGQSCINTETIDIVEEEDDEDNDII
;
A
#
# COMPACT_ATOMS: atom_id res chain seq x y z
N MET A 1 20.38 25.92 -10.55
CA MET A 1 18.97 25.61 -10.86
C MET A 1 18.11 26.30 -9.81
N ALA A 2 17.05 27.02 -10.20
CA ALA A 2 16.16 27.65 -9.21
C ALA A 2 15.27 26.59 -8.56
N ARG A 3 15.22 26.56 -7.23
CA ARG A 3 14.39 25.65 -6.46
C ARG A 3 12.96 26.21 -6.44
N ILE A 4 11.99 25.50 -7.02
CA ILE A 4 10.58 25.90 -6.97
C ILE A 4 10.03 25.44 -5.63
N VAL A 5 9.52 26.38 -4.84
CA VAL A 5 8.83 26.10 -3.58
C VAL A 5 7.33 26.27 -3.83
N PHE A 6 6.57 25.21 -3.56
CA PHE A 6 5.11 25.25 -3.62
C PHE A 6 4.54 25.47 -2.23
N GLU A 7 3.50 26.29 -2.14
CA GLU A 7 2.72 26.40 -0.91
C GLU A 7 1.98 25.08 -0.65
N PRO A 8 1.84 24.62 0.61
CA PRO A 8 1.18 23.35 0.92
C PRO A 8 -0.24 23.21 0.33
N ILE A 9 -0.96 24.33 0.21
CA ILE A 9 -2.31 24.36 -0.37
C ILE A 9 -2.32 23.96 -1.85
N GLN A 10 -1.23 24.26 -2.57
CA GLN A 10 -1.05 23.85 -3.97
C GLN A 10 -0.71 22.36 -4.10
N LEU A 11 -0.38 21.69 -2.98
CA LEU A 11 -0.04 20.27 -2.90
C LEU A 11 -1.19 19.43 -2.31
N GLY A 12 -2.43 19.96 -2.35
CA GLY A 12 -3.61 19.21 -1.89
C GLY A 12 -3.82 19.25 -0.38
N MET A 13 -3.43 20.35 0.27
CA MET A 13 -3.80 20.62 1.66
C MET A 13 -4.84 21.73 1.75
N GLU A 14 -5.65 21.72 2.80
CA GLU A 14 -6.62 22.76 3.11
C GLU A 14 -6.40 23.32 4.51
N VAL A 15 -6.79 24.58 4.74
CA VAL A 15 -6.74 25.19 6.07
C VAL A 15 -8.07 24.98 6.78
N VAL A 16 -8.06 24.15 7.81
CA VAL A 16 -9.21 23.87 8.68
C VAL A 16 -8.84 24.28 10.10
N ASN A 17 -9.62 25.17 10.73
CA ASN A 17 -9.35 25.65 12.09
C ASN A 17 -7.93 26.20 12.32
N LYS A 18 -7.36 26.90 11.33
CA LYS A 18 -5.97 27.42 11.33
C LYS A 18 -4.89 26.33 11.28
N SER A 19 -5.24 25.11 10.89
CA SER A 19 -4.31 23.98 10.70
C SER A 19 -4.37 23.47 9.26
N LEU A 20 -3.21 23.07 8.72
CA LEU A 20 -3.13 22.41 7.42
C LEU A 20 -3.57 20.95 7.55
N THR A 21 -4.58 20.56 6.80
CA THR A 21 -5.13 19.20 6.76
C THR A 21 -4.99 18.67 5.34
N PRO A 22 -4.58 17.41 5.14
CA PRO A 22 -4.58 16.78 3.82
C PRO A 22 -6.00 16.70 3.25
N ILE A 23 -6.16 17.06 1.98
CA ILE A 23 -7.40 16.79 1.25
C ILE A 23 -7.37 15.33 0.82
N TYR A 24 -8.21 14.51 1.45
CA TYR A 24 -8.31 13.10 1.11
C TYR A 24 -9.09 12.88 -0.19
N THR A 25 -8.61 11.92 -0.99
CA THR A 25 -9.36 11.46 -2.16
C THR A 25 -10.63 10.70 -1.73
N THR A 26 -11.73 10.90 -2.45
CA THR A 26 -12.95 10.09 -2.30
C THR A 26 -12.90 8.81 -3.14
N LYS A 27 -11.90 8.68 -4.03
CA LYS A 27 -11.69 7.48 -4.83
C LYS A 27 -11.13 6.37 -3.94
N GLY A 28 -11.55 5.14 -4.21
CA GLY A 28 -10.94 3.96 -3.59
C GLY A 28 -9.45 3.84 -3.94
N PRO A 29 -8.70 3.01 -3.20
CA PRO A 29 -7.26 2.85 -3.36
C PRO A 29 -6.86 2.31 -4.75
N ALA A 30 -7.76 1.59 -5.42
CA ALA A 30 -7.59 1.11 -6.78
C ALA A 30 -8.95 0.91 -7.48
N PRO A 31 -9.00 0.81 -8.82
CA PRO A 31 -10.21 0.45 -9.54
C PRO A 31 -10.77 -0.90 -9.06
N ALA A 32 -12.10 -1.00 -8.92
CA ALA A 32 -12.77 -2.18 -8.38
C ALA A 32 -12.40 -3.49 -9.11
N LYS A 33 -12.15 -3.43 -10.42
CA LYS A 33 -11.71 -4.59 -11.22
C LYS A 33 -10.35 -5.12 -10.78
N ILE A 34 -9.41 -4.23 -10.47
CA ILE A 34 -8.07 -4.61 -9.96
C ILE A 34 -8.20 -5.19 -8.56
N VAL A 35 -8.93 -4.51 -7.66
CA VAL A 35 -9.19 -5.00 -6.30
C VAL A 35 -9.80 -6.40 -6.32
N SER A 36 -10.79 -6.62 -7.21
CA SER A 36 -11.38 -7.95 -7.39
C SER A 36 -10.33 -8.97 -7.80
N LEU A 37 -9.47 -8.70 -8.78
CA LEU A 37 -8.45 -9.65 -9.24
C LEU A 37 -7.49 -10.08 -8.10
N ILE A 38 -7.04 -9.13 -7.29
CA ILE A 38 -6.04 -9.37 -6.22
C ILE A 38 -6.64 -9.85 -4.88
N THR A 39 -7.97 -9.95 -4.80
CA THR A 39 -8.69 -10.38 -3.59
C THR A 39 -9.27 -11.78 -3.76
N CYS A 40 -9.01 -12.69 -2.83
CA CYS A 40 -9.72 -13.97 -2.73
C CYS A 40 -10.68 -14.01 -1.55
N GLY A 41 -11.79 -14.73 -1.73
CA GLY A 41 -12.81 -14.98 -0.71
C GLY A 41 -12.66 -16.35 -0.06
N CYS A 42 -11.44 -16.86 0.08
CA CYS A 42 -11.18 -18.12 0.76
C CYS A 42 -11.65 -18.03 2.21
N ASN A 43 -12.23 -19.11 2.75
CA ASN A 43 -12.66 -19.21 4.15
C ASN A 43 -11.65 -19.97 5.03
N GLU A 44 -10.84 -20.81 4.40
CA GLU A 44 -9.71 -21.54 4.97
C GLU A 44 -8.55 -21.47 3.97
N GLY A 45 -7.38 -21.98 4.32
CA GLY A 45 -6.10 -21.80 3.61
C GLY A 45 -6.15 -21.64 2.07
N CYS A 46 -5.23 -20.83 1.53
CA CYS A 46 -5.19 -20.52 0.10
C CYS A 46 -4.47 -21.59 -0.75
N GLY A 47 -5.07 -22.77 -0.90
CA GLY A 47 -4.60 -23.84 -1.79
C GLY A 47 -5.07 -23.71 -3.23
N GLU A 48 -5.08 -24.81 -3.99
CA GLU A 48 -5.42 -24.86 -5.43
C GLU A 48 -6.77 -24.23 -5.81
N LYS A 49 -7.74 -24.27 -4.89
CA LYS A 49 -9.08 -23.68 -5.11
C LYS A 49 -9.10 -22.16 -4.96
N CYS A 50 -8.05 -21.56 -4.39
CA CYS A 50 -7.96 -20.12 -4.20
C CYS A 50 -7.99 -19.41 -5.56
N LYS A 51 -8.81 -18.35 -5.67
CA LYS A 51 -8.90 -17.57 -6.92
C LYS A 51 -7.54 -17.02 -7.35
N CYS A 52 -6.77 -16.46 -6.40
CA CYS A 52 -5.44 -15.91 -6.68
C CYS A 52 -4.53 -16.99 -7.28
N VAL A 53 -4.47 -18.19 -6.68
CA VAL A 53 -3.68 -19.32 -7.18
C VAL A 53 -4.10 -19.69 -8.61
N ARG A 54 -5.41 -19.82 -8.86
CA ARG A 54 -5.94 -20.17 -10.19
C ARG A 54 -5.64 -19.14 -11.27
N THR A 55 -5.42 -17.89 -10.89
CA THR A 55 -5.01 -16.80 -11.78
C THR A 55 -3.50 -16.58 -11.78
N ASN A 56 -2.71 -17.49 -11.21
CA ASN A 56 -1.26 -17.38 -11.04
C ASN A 56 -0.82 -16.12 -10.27
N LEU A 57 -1.61 -15.70 -9.28
CA LEU A 57 -1.32 -14.58 -8.38
C LEU A 57 -1.06 -15.09 -6.97
N ARG A 58 -0.18 -14.38 -6.26
CA ARG A 58 -0.05 -14.51 -4.81
C ARG A 58 -1.18 -13.76 -4.10
N CYS A 59 -1.60 -14.31 -2.98
CA CYS A 59 -2.56 -13.66 -2.11
C CYS A 59 -1.89 -12.46 -1.46
N THR A 60 -2.55 -11.32 -1.55
CA THR A 60 -2.13 -10.11 -0.82
C THR A 60 -2.78 -10.06 0.56
N THR A 61 -2.50 -8.98 1.30
CA THR A 61 -3.18 -8.66 2.56
C THR A 61 -4.69 -8.48 2.40
N LEU A 62 -5.20 -8.33 1.17
CA LEU A 62 -6.63 -8.26 0.87
C LEU A 62 -7.34 -9.63 0.90
N CYS A 63 -6.61 -10.74 1.05
CA CYS A 63 -7.22 -12.05 1.28
C CYS A 63 -8.15 -12.01 2.50
N LYS A 64 -9.45 -12.30 2.32
CA LYS A 64 -10.47 -12.18 3.37
C LYS A 64 -10.14 -12.99 4.63
N ASN A 65 -9.60 -14.19 4.45
CA ASN A 65 -9.25 -15.10 5.55
C ASN A 65 -7.82 -14.88 6.04
N CYS A 66 -6.83 -14.99 5.16
CA CYS A 66 -5.43 -15.08 5.60
C CYS A 66 -4.77 -13.74 5.90
N ARG A 67 -5.28 -12.64 5.30
CA ARG A 67 -4.76 -11.26 5.49
C ARG A 67 -3.24 -11.11 5.37
N GLY A 68 -2.61 -11.96 4.54
CA GLY A 68 -1.15 -12.00 4.35
C GLY A 68 -0.34 -12.63 5.48
N GLN A 69 -0.95 -13.04 6.60
CA GLN A 69 -0.21 -13.56 7.77
C GLN A 69 -0.11 -15.09 7.79
N SER A 70 -1.24 -15.79 7.69
CA SER A 70 -1.32 -17.26 7.76
C SER A 70 -1.46 -17.91 6.37
N CYS A 71 -1.21 -17.13 5.32
CA CYS A 71 -1.49 -17.55 3.96
C CYS A 71 -0.34 -18.40 3.41
N ILE A 72 -0.62 -19.65 3.01
CA ILE A 72 0.36 -20.47 2.28
C ILE A 72 0.68 -19.95 0.87
N ASN A 73 -0.08 -18.97 0.37
CA ASN A 73 0.11 -18.35 -0.95
C ASN A 73 0.45 -16.84 -0.85
N THR A 74 0.99 -16.35 0.28
CA THR A 74 1.46 -14.96 0.36
C THR A 74 2.85 -14.81 -0.26
N GLU A 75 3.19 -13.58 -0.69
CA GLU A 75 4.58 -13.20 -0.92
C GLU A 75 5.30 -13.03 0.42
N THR A 76 6.57 -13.44 0.46
CA THR A 76 7.52 -13.01 1.48
C THR A 76 8.01 -11.63 1.08
N ILE A 77 7.76 -10.62 1.93
CA ILE A 77 8.35 -9.30 1.73
C ILE A 77 9.77 -9.39 2.30
N ASP A 78 10.76 -9.49 1.42
CA ASP A 78 12.15 -9.30 1.81
C ASP A 78 12.35 -7.79 2.01
N ILE A 79 12.21 -7.33 3.26
CA ILE A 79 12.55 -5.95 3.60
C ILE A 79 14.08 -5.89 3.56
N VAL A 80 14.62 -5.30 2.50
CA VAL A 80 16.01 -4.84 2.50
C VAL A 80 16.07 -3.67 3.47
N GLU A 81 16.69 -3.90 4.63
CA GLU A 81 17.10 -2.81 5.51
C GLU A 81 18.18 -2.03 4.76
N GLU A 82 17.84 -0.85 4.26
CA GLU A 82 18.84 0.10 3.78
C GLU A 82 19.56 0.62 5.04
N GLU A 83 20.84 0.28 5.19
CA GLU A 83 21.70 0.83 6.24
C GLU A 83 21.82 2.34 5.97
N ASP A 84 21.18 3.17 6.80
CA ASP A 84 21.35 4.62 6.78
C ASP A 84 22.80 4.93 7.17
N ASP A 85 23.67 5.16 6.19
CA ASP A 85 24.99 5.76 6.39
C ASP A 85 24.77 7.20 6.90
N GLU A 86 24.75 7.38 8.23
CA GLU A 86 24.74 8.69 8.88
C GLU A 86 26.05 9.46 8.59
N ASP A 87 26.12 10.16 7.46
CA ASP A 87 27.12 11.21 7.23
C ASP A 87 26.78 12.43 8.11
N ASN A 88 27.29 12.39 9.34
CA ASN A 88 27.17 13.45 10.33
C ASN A 88 28.16 14.60 10.02
N ASP A 89 27.87 15.40 9.00
CA ASP A 89 28.56 16.68 8.78
C ASP A 89 27.97 17.74 9.73
N ILE A 90 28.51 17.78 10.94
CA ILE A 90 28.32 18.88 11.89
C ILE A 90 29.07 20.12 11.34
N ILE A 91 28.31 21.16 11.00
CA ILE A 91 28.78 22.54 10.73
C ILE A 91 29.24 23.19 12.04
#